data_AF-A0A7T7UVZ8-F1
#
_entry.id   AF-A0A7T7UVZ8-F1
#
_cell.length_a   1.000
_cell.length_b   1.000
_cell.length_c   1.000
_cell.angle_alpha   90.00
_cell.angle_beta   90.00
_cell.angle_gamma   90.00
#
_symmetry.space_group_name_H-M   'P 1'
#
loop_
_entity.id
_entity.type
_entity.pdbx_description
1 polymer ?
#
loop_
_entity_poly.entity_id
_entity_poly.type
_entity_poly.pdbx_seq_one_letter_code
_entity_poly.pdbx_strand_id
1 'polypeptide(L)'
;MKNIRIIQEWFKLQCNGDWESEYGINIHTINNPGWNINIDLFDTVLSGFTIDENIDNGPDDWFFIQCNGEVFSGAGDPNKLNTILDKFIEFAMNNISKSNCLYTAYARVNKFSNLKVFTPIELKMIDLCNFEIISIPNIDSKDLKVIDIDDFEKIDFNKLDIDIDFSIGDKVKCELIHFYDNPSLVIL
;
A
#
# COMPACT_ATOMS: atom_id res chain seq x y z
N MET A 1 -15.94 -1.99 -13.09
CA MET A 1 -15.69 -1.42 -11.74
C MET A 1 -14.66 -2.17 -10.90
N LYS A 2 -14.12 -3.33 -11.34
CA LYS A 2 -13.09 -4.07 -10.59
C LYS A 2 -11.81 -3.24 -10.34
N ASN A 3 -11.36 -2.50 -11.35
CA ASN A 3 -10.09 -1.78 -11.31
C ASN A 3 -10.09 -0.65 -10.29
N ILE A 4 -11.13 0.18 -10.28
CA ILE A 4 -11.26 1.27 -9.30
C ILE A 4 -11.13 0.74 -7.87
N ARG A 5 -11.79 -0.38 -7.55
CA ARG A 5 -11.69 -0.99 -6.23
C ARG A 5 -10.26 -1.45 -5.92
N ILE A 6 -9.58 -2.09 -6.88
CA ILE A 6 -8.19 -2.54 -6.68
C ILE A 6 -7.26 -1.36 -6.45
N ILE A 7 -7.42 -0.26 -7.19
CA ILE A 7 -6.62 0.95 -7.03
C ILE A 7 -6.89 1.62 -5.68
N GLN A 8 -8.15 1.67 -5.22
CA GLN A 8 -8.50 2.18 -3.90
C GLN A 8 -7.87 1.36 -2.78
N GLU A 9 -7.87 0.03 -2.88
CA GLU A 9 -7.21 -0.82 -1.89
C GLU A 9 -5.69 -0.67 -1.95
N TRP A 10 -5.09 -0.67 -3.14
CA TRP A 10 -3.65 -0.47 -3.30
C TRP A 10 -3.20 0.87 -2.71
N PHE A 11 -3.93 1.96 -2.96
CA PHE A 11 -3.66 3.28 -2.39
C PHE A 11 -3.64 3.25 -0.86
N LYS A 12 -4.68 2.67 -0.22
CA LYS A 12 -4.73 2.53 1.25
C LYS A 12 -3.52 1.78 1.80
N LEU A 13 -3.05 0.78 1.06
CA LEU A 13 -1.88 -0.03 1.43
C LEU A 13 -0.55 0.70 1.27
N GLN A 14 -0.52 1.86 0.60
CA GLN A 14 0.68 2.70 0.55
C GLN A 14 0.67 3.77 1.65
N CYS A 15 -0.50 4.11 2.22
CA CYS A 15 -0.60 5.08 3.30
C CYS A 15 0.11 4.60 4.56
N ASN A 16 1.05 5.42 5.04
CA ASN A 16 1.91 5.11 6.19
C ASN A 16 2.17 6.33 7.10
N GLY A 17 1.50 7.46 6.85
CA GLY A 17 1.70 8.73 7.54
C GLY A 17 2.44 9.76 6.69
N ASP A 18 3.35 9.29 5.82
CA ASP A 18 4.19 10.14 4.99
C ASP A 18 3.72 10.08 3.52
N TRP A 19 3.50 8.89 3.00
CA TRP A 19 3.28 8.67 1.57
C TRP A 19 2.06 9.44 1.04
N GLU A 20 0.94 9.41 1.78
CA GLU A 20 -0.28 10.11 1.38
C GLU A 20 -0.19 11.65 1.45
N SER A 21 0.87 12.18 2.07
CA SER A 21 1.10 13.62 2.19
C SER A 21 1.98 14.17 1.07
N GLU A 22 2.87 13.34 0.51
CA GLU A 22 3.85 13.73 -0.52
C GLU A 22 3.54 13.17 -1.91
N TYR A 23 2.89 12.01 -1.98
CA TYR A 23 2.67 11.24 -3.20
C TYR A 23 1.18 10.91 -3.40
N GLY A 24 0.83 10.46 -4.61
CA GLY A 24 -0.54 10.04 -4.85
C GLY A 24 -0.85 9.53 -6.26
N ILE A 25 -2.14 9.61 -6.57
CA ILE A 25 -2.70 9.20 -7.85
C ILE A 25 -3.42 10.39 -8.46
N ASN A 26 -2.92 10.88 -9.59
CA ASN A 26 -3.49 11.99 -10.32
C ASN A 26 -4.18 11.48 -11.58
N ILE A 27 -5.47 11.81 -11.75
CA ILE A 27 -6.24 11.51 -12.96
C ILE A 27 -6.79 12.84 -13.47
N HIS A 28 -6.41 13.22 -14.69
CA HIS A 28 -6.90 14.43 -15.33
C HIS A 28 -7.16 14.23 -16.82
N THR A 29 -7.89 15.16 -17.42
CA THR A 29 -8.11 15.17 -18.87
C THR A 29 -6.98 15.92 -19.58
N ILE A 30 -6.83 15.70 -20.88
CA ILE A 30 -5.87 16.39 -21.75
C ILE A 30 -6.56 17.06 -22.96
N ASN A 31 -5.83 17.94 -23.66
CA ASN A 31 -6.38 18.81 -24.71
C ASN A 31 -6.76 18.08 -26.03
N ASN A 32 -6.23 16.88 -26.27
CA ASN A 32 -6.72 15.96 -27.30
C ASN A 32 -7.59 14.93 -26.57
N PRO A 33 -8.94 14.99 -26.64
CA PRO A 33 -9.82 14.45 -25.61
C PRO A 33 -9.37 13.08 -25.13
N GLY A 34 -9.16 12.94 -23.83
CA GLY A 34 -8.50 11.77 -23.31
C GLY A 34 -8.15 11.92 -21.85
N TRP A 35 -7.50 10.89 -21.34
CA TRP A 35 -7.09 10.77 -19.96
C TRP A 35 -5.58 10.84 -19.85
N ASN A 36 -5.08 11.41 -18.76
CA ASN A 36 -3.74 11.18 -18.25
C ASN A 36 -3.85 10.74 -16.79
N ILE A 37 -3.08 9.71 -16.45
CA ILE A 37 -3.00 9.13 -15.12
C ILE A 37 -1.53 9.10 -14.74
N ASN A 38 -1.20 9.64 -13.57
CA ASN A 38 0.11 9.48 -12.95
C ASN A 38 -0.07 8.83 -11.59
N ILE A 39 0.68 7.77 -11.32
CA ILE A 39 0.70 7.05 -10.05
C ILE A 39 2.14 7.08 -9.56
N ASP A 40 2.38 7.75 -8.44
CA ASP A 40 3.68 7.75 -7.79
C ASP A 40 4.00 6.36 -7.24
N LEU A 41 5.24 5.92 -7.42
CA LEU A 41 5.75 4.61 -7.02
C LEU A 41 6.92 4.72 -6.05
N PHE A 42 7.44 5.93 -5.84
CA PHE A 42 8.50 6.18 -4.88
C PHE A 42 8.08 5.67 -3.49
N ASP A 43 9.04 5.05 -2.80
CA ASP A 43 8.84 4.38 -1.51
C ASP A 43 7.71 3.32 -1.47
N THR A 44 7.36 2.74 -2.63
CA THR A 44 6.48 1.58 -2.71
C THR A 44 7.23 0.35 -3.20
N VAL A 45 6.60 -0.81 -3.11
CA VAL A 45 7.10 -2.06 -3.70
C VAL A 45 7.40 -1.96 -5.20
N LEU A 46 6.81 -0.99 -5.90
CA LEU A 46 6.96 -0.78 -7.34
C LEU A 46 8.08 0.20 -7.71
N SER A 47 8.76 0.78 -6.73
CA SER A 47 9.89 1.69 -6.96
C SER A 47 11.02 0.99 -7.74
N GLY A 48 11.58 1.70 -8.71
CA GLY A 48 12.67 1.24 -9.58
C GLY A 48 12.26 0.37 -10.77
N PHE A 49 11.00 -0.06 -10.88
CA PHE A 49 10.54 -0.83 -12.04
C PHE A 49 10.10 0.06 -13.19
N THR A 50 10.44 -0.33 -14.41
CA THR A 50 10.16 0.45 -15.63
C THR A 50 9.28 -0.32 -16.61
N ILE A 51 8.54 0.43 -17.44
CA ILE A 51 7.77 -0.09 -18.58
C ILE A 51 7.68 1.02 -19.63
N ASP A 52 7.59 0.63 -20.90
CA ASP A 52 7.30 1.52 -22.03
C ASP A 52 6.46 0.71 -23.03
N GLU A 53 5.18 1.04 -23.14
CA GLU A 53 4.21 0.34 -23.98
C GLU A 53 3.27 1.33 -24.64
N ASN A 54 3.20 1.32 -25.97
CA ASN A 54 2.47 2.32 -26.74
C ASN A 54 1.66 1.65 -27.85
N ILE A 55 0.40 2.07 -27.99
CA ILE A 55 -0.51 1.71 -29.08
C ILE A 55 -1.10 2.98 -29.67
N ASP A 56 -1.06 3.11 -30.99
CA ASP A 56 -1.70 4.19 -31.73
C ASP A 56 -2.32 3.62 -33.02
N ASN A 57 -3.63 3.38 -32.98
CA ASN A 57 -4.41 2.92 -34.13
C ASN A 57 -5.24 4.07 -34.74
N GLY A 58 -4.90 5.32 -34.43
CA GLY A 58 -5.63 6.50 -34.85
C GLY A 58 -6.28 7.27 -33.68
N PRO A 59 -7.01 8.36 -33.98
CA PRO A 59 -7.40 9.37 -32.99
C PRO A 59 -8.33 8.88 -31.88
N ASP A 60 -9.06 7.77 -32.13
CA ASP A 60 -10.07 7.21 -31.22
C ASP A 60 -9.65 5.85 -30.62
N ASP A 61 -8.43 5.38 -30.88
CA ASP A 61 -7.90 4.13 -30.33
C ASP A 61 -6.39 4.21 -30.11
N TRP A 62 -5.99 4.85 -29.01
CA TRP A 62 -4.58 5.02 -28.67
C TRP A 62 -4.36 5.08 -27.16
N PHE A 63 -3.22 4.55 -26.71
CA PHE A 63 -2.70 4.78 -25.38
C PHE A 63 -1.17 4.72 -25.35
N PHE A 64 -0.59 5.44 -24.41
CA PHE A 64 0.84 5.46 -24.11
C PHE A 64 1.03 5.16 -22.63
N ILE A 65 1.83 4.16 -22.30
CA ILE A 65 2.21 3.79 -20.93
C ILE A 65 3.72 3.93 -20.80
N GLN A 66 4.16 4.64 -19.77
CA GLN A 66 5.56 4.75 -19.41
C GLN A 66 5.73 4.70 -17.90
N CYS A 67 6.75 4.01 -17.41
CA CYS A 67 7.20 4.13 -16.04
C CYS A 67 8.71 4.30 -16.01
N ASN A 68 9.18 5.35 -15.33
CA ASN A 68 10.60 5.68 -15.21
C ASN A 68 11.24 5.10 -13.93
N GLY A 69 10.50 4.31 -13.14
CA GLY A 69 10.93 3.78 -11.84
C GLY A 69 10.37 4.56 -10.66
N GLU A 70 9.92 5.79 -10.84
CA GLU A 70 9.36 6.62 -9.77
C GLU A 70 7.89 6.94 -9.99
N VAL A 71 7.46 7.05 -11.25
CA VAL A 71 6.07 7.38 -11.60
C VAL A 71 5.63 6.49 -12.75
N PHE A 72 4.50 5.82 -12.58
CA PHE A 72 3.75 5.20 -13.67
C PHE A 72 2.86 6.26 -14.31
N SER A 73 3.08 6.55 -15.59
CA SER A 73 2.29 7.47 -16.39
C SER A 73 1.55 6.72 -17.50
N GLY A 74 0.27 7.03 -17.66
CA GLY A 74 -0.53 6.53 -18.76
C GLY A 74 -1.37 7.63 -19.37
N ALA A 75 -1.36 7.73 -20.69
CA ALA A 75 -2.23 8.62 -21.45
C ALA A 75 -3.04 7.82 -22.48
N GLY A 76 -4.26 8.24 -22.79
CA GLY A 76 -5.08 7.53 -23.77
C GLY A 76 -6.31 8.30 -24.20
N ASP A 77 -6.96 7.83 -25.27
CA ASP A 77 -8.21 8.38 -25.78
C ASP A 77 -9.35 8.35 -24.72
N PRO A 78 -10.53 8.96 -24.97
CA PRO A 78 -11.60 9.10 -23.97
C PRO A 78 -12.09 7.78 -23.38
N ASN A 79 -11.88 6.65 -24.06
CA ASN A 79 -12.33 5.33 -23.64
C ASN A 79 -11.24 4.51 -22.93
N LYS A 80 -10.02 5.03 -22.78
CA LYS A 80 -8.86 4.27 -22.25
C LYS A 80 -8.60 4.40 -20.76
N LEU A 81 -9.42 5.14 -20.01
CA LEU A 81 -9.26 5.25 -18.56
C LEU A 81 -9.14 3.86 -17.90
N ASN A 82 -10.06 2.94 -18.20
CA ASN A 82 -10.02 1.60 -17.62
C ASN A 82 -8.83 0.77 -18.15
N THR A 83 -8.46 0.93 -19.42
CA THR A 83 -7.30 0.27 -20.04
C THR A 83 -6.00 0.67 -19.38
N ILE A 84 -5.81 1.96 -19.08
CA ILE A 84 -4.61 2.44 -18.39
C ILE A 84 -4.54 1.88 -16.96
N LEU A 85 -5.68 1.84 -16.24
CA LEU A 85 -5.73 1.21 -14.91
C LEU A 85 -5.46 -0.30 -14.96
N ASP A 86 -5.96 -1.01 -15.98
CA ASP A 86 -5.64 -2.42 -16.20
C ASP A 86 -4.13 -2.60 -16.41
N LYS A 87 -3.49 -1.71 -17.18
CA LYS A 87 -2.05 -1.75 -17.43
C LYS A 87 -1.21 -1.50 -16.18
N PHE A 88 -1.64 -0.59 -15.30
CA PHE A 88 -1.00 -0.43 -13.99
C PHE A 88 -1.12 -1.71 -13.14
N ILE A 89 -2.30 -2.34 -13.10
CA ILE A 89 -2.52 -3.58 -12.34
C ILE A 89 -1.63 -4.71 -12.88
N GLU A 90 -1.55 -4.86 -14.20
CA GLU A 90 -0.66 -5.82 -14.86
C GLU A 90 0.81 -5.55 -14.52
N PHE A 91 1.24 -4.29 -14.66
CA PHE A 91 2.59 -3.86 -14.29
C PHE A 91 2.92 -4.18 -12.83
N ALA A 92 2.00 -3.90 -11.91
CA ALA A 92 2.20 -4.16 -10.49
C ALA A 92 2.31 -5.67 -10.20
N MET A 93 1.37 -6.46 -10.68
CA MET A 93 1.36 -7.91 -10.48
C MET A 93 2.61 -8.59 -11.04
N ASN A 94 3.17 -8.07 -12.13
CA ASN A 94 4.40 -8.60 -12.74
C ASN A 94 5.67 -8.25 -11.98
N ASN A 95 5.63 -7.29 -11.04
CA ASN A 95 6.83 -6.74 -10.40
C ASN A 95 6.87 -6.86 -8.87
N ILE A 96 5.72 -6.90 -8.18
CA ILE A 96 5.63 -7.00 -6.71
C ILE A 96 6.53 -8.11 -6.15
N SER A 97 6.45 -9.32 -6.71
CA SER A 97 7.21 -10.47 -6.21
C SER A 97 8.74 -10.34 -6.39
N LYS A 98 9.19 -9.45 -7.28
CA LYS A 98 10.61 -9.20 -7.56
C LYS A 98 11.22 -8.14 -6.64
N SER A 99 10.37 -7.37 -5.95
CA SER A 99 10.82 -6.32 -5.04
C SER A 99 11.34 -6.89 -3.72
N ASN A 100 12.22 -6.13 -3.08
CA ASN A 100 12.69 -6.38 -1.71
C ASN A 100 12.18 -5.33 -0.72
N CYS A 101 11.28 -4.45 -1.15
CA CYS A 101 10.61 -3.48 -0.28
C CYS A 101 9.85 -4.22 0.84
N LEU A 102 10.05 -3.75 2.08
CA LEU A 102 9.35 -4.22 3.26
C LEU A 102 8.40 -3.12 3.73
N TYR A 103 7.26 -3.54 4.26
CA TYR A 103 6.25 -2.67 4.84
C TYR A 103 6.24 -2.87 6.35
N THR A 104 6.10 -1.79 7.10
CA THR A 104 5.76 -1.86 8.52
C THR A 104 4.25 -1.87 8.67
N ALA A 105 3.74 -2.91 9.32
CA ALA A 105 2.35 -2.99 9.75
C ALA A 105 2.31 -3.31 11.24
N TYR A 106 1.10 -3.42 11.79
CA TYR A 106 0.88 -3.58 13.21
C TYR A 106 -0.05 -4.76 13.50
N ALA A 107 0.36 -5.62 14.42
CA ALA A 107 -0.44 -6.74 14.92
C ALA A 107 -1.03 -6.39 16.28
N ARG A 108 -2.28 -6.79 16.53
CA ARG A 108 -2.92 -6.59 17.84
C ARG A 108 -2.31 -7.54 18.87
N VAL A 109 -1.93 -7.00 20.02
CA VAL A 109 -1.45 -7.78 21.17
C VAL A 109 -2.64 -8.30 21.99
N ASN A 110 -2.78 -9.62 22.08
CA ASN A 110 -3.92 -10.30 22.72
C ASN A 110 -3.98 -10.12 24.23
N LYS A 111 -2.81 -10.02 24.87
CA LYS A 111 -2.68 -9.91 26.33
C LYS A 111 -3.45 -8.72 26.93
N PHE A 112 -3.63 -7.66 26.15
CA PHE A 112 -4.40 -6.49 26.53
C PHE A 112 -5.85 -6.61 26.06
N SER A 113 -6.63 -7.52 26.65
CA SER A 113 -8.03 -7.75 26.23
C SER A 113 -8.91 -6.49 26.21
N ASN A 114 -8.70 -5.58 27.17
CA ASN A 114 -9.48 -4.35 27.34
C ASN A 114 -8.90 -3.13 26.60
N LEU A 115 -7.70 -3.22 26.02
CA LEU A 115 -7.04 -2.12 25.32
C LEU A 115 -6.66 -2.55 23.89
N LYS A 116 -6.70 -1.63 22.94
CA LYS A 116 -6.23 -1.92 21.59
C LYS A 116 -4.78 -1.49 21.46
N VAL A 117 -3.89 -2.39 21.90
CA VAL A 117 -2.43 -2.22 21.82
C VAL A 117 -1.90 -3.03 20.64
N PHE A 118 -1.00 -2.43 19.88
CA PHE A 118 -0.44 -3.03 18.69
C PHE A 118 1.09 -2.98 18.71
N THR A 119 1.71 -3.99 18.11
CA THR A 119 3.16 -4.14 17.98
C THR A 119 3.55 -4.17 16.50
N PRO A 120 4.68 -3.57 16.11
CA PRO A 120 5.07 -3.53 14.71
C PRO A 120 5.49 -4.92 14.23
N ILE A 121 5.27 -5.16 12.95
CA ILE A 121 5.70 -6.33 12.21
C ILE A 121 6.18 -5.90 10.83
N GLU A 122 7.08 -6.69 10.25
CA GLU A 122 7.57 -6.43 8.89
C GLU A 122 6.90 -7.39 7.92
N LEU A 123 6.39 -6.82 6.84
CA LEU A 123 5.64 -7.50 5.81
C LEU A 123 6.33 -7.36 4.47
N LYS A 124 6.10 -8.33 3.59
CA LYS A 124 6.39 -8.20 2.16
C LYS A 124 5.09 -8.29 1.37
N MET A 125 4.85 -7.31 0.50
CA MET A 125 3.70 -7.35 -0.40
C MET A 125 3.89 -8.49 -1.42
N ILE A 126 2.87 -9.35 -1.57
CA ILE A 126 2.92 -10.51 -2.47
C ILE A 126 1.98 -10.38 -3.67
N ASP A 127 0.93 -9.56 -3.53
CA ASP A 127 0.07 -9.07 -4.61
C ASP A 127 -0.55 -7.72 -4.21
N LEU A 128 -1.43 -7.16 -5.04
CA LEU A 128 -2.04 -5.84 -4.83
C LEU A 128 -2.91 -5.70 -3.57
N CYS A 129 -3.20 -6.78 -2.84
CA CYS A 129 -4.08 -6.78 -1.67
C CYS A 129 -3.58 -7.62 -0.49
N ASN A 130 -2.51 -8.39 -0.64
CA ASN A 130 -2.06 -9.36 0.35
C ASN A 130 -0.56 -9.21 0.63
N PHE A 131 -0.19 -9.56 1.85
CA PHE A 131 1.17 -9.53 2.36
C PHE A 131 1.56 -10.89 2.94
N GLU A 132 2.85 -11.12 3.05
CA GLU A 132 3.45 -12.21 3.81
C GLU A 132 4.23 -11.63 5.00
N ILE A 133 4.05 -12.19 6.20
CA ILE A 133 4.80 -11.77 7.38
C ILE A 133 6.25 -12.26 7.26
N ILE A 134 7.20 -11.34 7.28
CA ILE A 134 8.64 -11.65 7.16
C ILE A 134 9.33 -11.63 8.52
N SER A 135 8.91 -10.73 9.41
CA SER A 135 9.52 -10.56 10.71
C SER A 135 8.51 -10.14 11.77
N ILE A 136 8.66 -10.69 12.96
CA ILE A 136 7.95 -10.27 14.18
C ILE A 136 9.05 -9.86 15.17
N PRO A 137 9.41 -8.57 15.22
CA PRO A 137 10.41 -8.07 16.15
C PRO A 137 10.02 -8.35 17.60
N ASN A 138 11.01 -8.45 18.49
CA ASN A 138 10.74 -8.47 19.93
C ASN A 138 10.06 -7.16 20.36
N ILE A 139 9.11 -7.25 21.29
CA ILE A 139 8.38 -6.08 21.78
C ILE A 139 9.35 -5.13 22.50
N ASP A 140 9.41 -3.89 22.01
CA ASP A 140 9.86 -2.73 22.76
C ASP A 140 8.64 -1.85 23.05
N SER A 141 8.51 -1.42 24.30
CA SER A 141 7.51 -0.44 24.75
C SER A 141 7.40 0.82 23.88
N LYS A 142 8.52 1.25 23.29
CA LYS A 142 8.60 2.47 22.46
C LYS A 142 7.93 2.32 21.11
N ASP A 143 7.82 1.10 20.62
CA ASP A 143 7.34 0.82 19.27
C ASP A 143 5.86 0.43 19.26
N LEU A 144 5.23 0.34 20.44
CA LEU A 144 3.80 0.05 20.55
C LEU A 144 2.96 1.21 20.02
N LYS A 145 1.84 0.85 19.38
CA LYS A 145 0.80 1.81 19.01
C LYS A 145 -0.51 1.53 19.74
N VAL A 146 -1.24 2.61 19.96
CA VAL A 146 -2.62 2.62 20.49
C VAL A 146 -3.46 3.56 19.63
N ILE A 147 -4.77 3.34 19.60
CA ILE A 147 -5.67 4.21 18.81
C ILE A 147 -5.84 5.57 19.48
N ASP A 148 -5.99 5.58 20.81
CA ASP A 148 -6.12 6.79 21.63
C ASP A 148 -4.88 6.94 22.51
N ILE A 149 -4.29 8.14 22.52
CA ILE A 149 -3.07 8.41 23.30
C ILE A 149 -3.28 8.17 24.80
N ASP A 150 -4.50 8.38 25.30
CA ASP A 150 -4.85 8.17 26.72
C ASP A 150 -4.79 6.69 27.13
N ASP A 151 -4.78 5.76 26.17
CA ASP A 151 -4.66 4.33 26.47
C ASP A 151 -3.24 3.93 26.86
N PHE A 152 -2.20 4.70 26.50
CA PHE A 152 -0.82 4.42 26.93
C PHE A 152 -0.67 4.44 28.45
N GLU A 153 -1.35 5.36 29.14
CA GLU A 153 -1.29 5.47 30.60
C GLU A 153 -1.86 4.24 31.31
N LYS A 154 -2.67 3.45 30.60
CA LYS A 154 -3.33 2.24 31.10
C LYS A 154 -2.50 0.97 30.85
N ILE A 155 -1.39 1.06 30.12
CA ILE A 155 -0.52 -0.07 29.79
C ILE A 155 0.43 -0.36 30.95
N ASP A 156 0.35 -1.59 31.47
CA ASP A 156 1.34 -2.13 32.40
C ASP A 156 2.53 -2.72 31.61
N PHE A 157 3.54 -1.89 31.36
CA PHE A 157 4.73 -2.27 30.58
C PHE A 157 5.52 -3.45 31.17
N ASN A 158 5.37 -3.75 32.47
CA ASN A 158 6.02 -4.91 33.09
C ASN A 158 5.41 -6.25 32.62
N LYS A 159 4.25 -6.21 31.96
CA LYS A 159 3.55 -7.39 31.43
C LYS A 159 3.69 -7.54 29.92
N LEU A 160 4.56 -6.79 29.27
CA LEU A 160 4.82 -6.90 27.84
C LEU A 160 5.28 -8.31 27.47
N ASP A 161 4.57 -8.91 26.54
CA ASP A 161 4.85 -10.23 25.98
C ASP A 161 4.21 -10.30 24.60
N ILE A 162 4.91 -10.92 23.65
CA ILE A 162 4.41 -11.07 22.28
C ILE A 162 3.41 -12.21 22.29
N ASP A 163 2.15 -11.84 22.43
CA ASP A 163 1.02 -12.73 22.28
C ASP A 163 0.16 -12.20 21.12
N ILE A 164 0.48 -12.65 19.91
CA ILE A 164 -0.24 -12.31 18.68
C ILE A 164 -0.64 -13.63 17.98
N ASP A 165 -1.77 -13.61 17.26
CA ASP A 165 -2.31 -14.82 16.61
C ASP A 165 -1.62 -15.19 15.27
N PHE A 166 -0.46 -14.59 14.99
CA PHE A 166 0.20 -14.66 13.69
C PHE A 166 1.65 -15.14 13.80
N SER A 167 2.11 -15.81 12.75
CA SER A 167 3.45 -16.38 12.62
C SER A 167 4.15 -15.86 11.35
N ILE A 168 5.48 -15.92 11.36
CA ILE A 168 6.29 -15.63 10.16
C ILE A 168 5.89 -16.61 9.05
N GLY A 169 5.70 -16.08 7.84
CA GLY A 169 5.22 -16.81 6.66
C GLY A 169 3.69 -16.80 6.48
N ASP A 170 2.93 -16.29 7.45
CA ASP A 170 1.48 -16.16 7.29
C ASP A 170 1.15 -15.14 6.19
N LYS A 171 0.14 -15.48 5.38
CA LYS A 171 -0.40 -14.59 4.36
C LYS A 171 -1.59 -13.83 4.93
N VAL A 172 -1.46 -12.52 4.99
CA VAL A 172 -2.40 -11.64 5.69
C VAL A 172 -2.91 -10.55 4.76
N LYS A 173 -4.05 -10.00 5.14
CA LYS A 173 -4.53 -8.73 4.62
C LYS A 173 -4.26 -7.65 5.65
N CYS A 174 -4.17 -6.42 5.17
CA CYS A 174 -4.07 -5.26 6.03
C CYS A 174 -5.27 -4.34 5.83
N GLU A 175 -5.60 -3.63 6.89
CA GLU A 175 -6.49 -2.48 6.86
C GLU A 175 -5.75 -1.23 7.31
N LEU A 176 -6.12 -0.08 6.73
CA LEU A 176 -5.60 1.21 7.16
C LEU A 176 -6.34 1.66 8.41
N ILE A 177 -5.63 1.83 9.52
CA ILE A 177 -6.16 2.33 10.79
C ILE A 177 -5.48 3.66 11.13
N HIS A 178 -6.28 4.61 11.63
CA HIS A 178 -5.77 5.85 12.18
C HIS A 178 -5.40 5.66 13.65
N PHE A 179 -4.11 5.68 13.95
CA PHE A 179 -3.60 5.75 15.32
C PHE A 179 -3.55 7.20 15.81
N TYR A 180 -3.19 7.40 17.07
CA TYR A 180 -3.06 8.72 17.68
C TYR A 180 -2.05 9.63 16.97
N ASP A 181 -1.02 9.04 16.35
CA ASP A 181 0.05 9.73 15.66
C ASP A 181 -0.25 9.85 14.16
N ASN A 182 -0.25 8.72 13.45
CA ASN A 182 -0.33 8.63 12.00
C ASN A 182 -1.18 7.42 11.59
N PRO A 183 -1.79 7.43 10.40
CA PRO A 183 -2.38 6.23 9.83
C PRO A 183 -1.31 5.16 9.59
N SER A 184 -1.65 3.90 9.83
CA SER A 184 -0.75 2.77 9.61
C SER A 184 -1.53 1.50 9.29
N LEU A 185 -0.85 0.54 8.69
CA LEU A 185 -1.44 -0.75 8.34
C LEU A 185 -1.57 -1.63 9.59
N VAL A 186 -2.72 -2.28 9.74
CA VAL A 186 -2.97 -3.29 10.77
C VAL A 186 -3.36 -4.59 10.09
N ILE A 187 -2.77 -5.71 10.53
CA ILE A 187 -3.10 -7.03 9.98
C ILE A 187 -4.44 -7.55 10.51
N LEU A 188 -5.17 -8.22 9.62
CA LEU A 188 -6.49 -8.82 9.83
C LEU A 188 -6.43 -10.33 10.10
#